data_AF-A0A0M1GM03-F1
#
_entry.id   AF-A0A0M1GM03-F1
#
_cell.length_a   1.000
_cell.length_b   1.000
_cell.length_c   1.000
_cell.angle_alpha   90.00
_cell.angle_beta   90.00
_cell.angle_gamma   90.00
#
_symmetry.space_group_name_H-M   'P 1'
#
loop_
_entity.id
_entity.type
_entity.pdbx_description
1 polymer ?
#
loop_
_entity_poly.entity_id
_entity_poly.type
_entity_poly.pdbx_seq_one_letter_code
_entity_poly.pdbx_strand_id
1 'polypeptide(L)'
;MKIAFLFRTSPHGTSISREGLDTILAATAFCDPDDIGVFFIDDGVLNLINAQQPELIQQKDFIRTFKLLDLYDVEQRFICTASLQKFKLDDKQLILSCEKIDRSLLIEKLNQAEKLFTF
;
A
#
# COMPACT_ATOMS: atom_id res chain seq x y z
N MET A 1 -8.78 12.86 -2.91
CA MET A 1 -7.38 12.77 -2.48
C MET A 1 -6.55 13.90 -3.09
N LYS A 2 -5.58 14.42 -2.34
CA LYS A 2 -4.54 15.35 -2.82
C LYS A 2 -3.18 14.67 -2.98
N ILE A 3 -2.85 13.72 -2.10
CA ILE A 3 -1.57 13.01 -2.09
C ILE A 3 -1.83 11.53 -2.35
N ALA A 4 -1.14 10.97 -3.34
CA ALA A 4 -1.15 9.55 -3.64
C ALA A 4 0.19 8.90 -3.28
N PHE A 5 0.12 7.76 -2.61
CA PHE A 5 1.26 6.91 -2.28
C PHE A 5 1.14 5.59 -3.06
N LEU A 6 2.07 5.34 -3.98
CA LEU A 6 2.04 4.21 -4.87
C LEU A 6 3.16 3.22 -4.53
N PHE A 7 2.80 2.04 -4.03
CA PHE A 7 3.71 0.92 -3.86
C PHE A 7 3.74 0.06 -5.12
N ARG A 8 4.93 -0.14 -5.66
CA ARG A 8 5.24 -0.96 -6.85
C ARG A 8 6.26 -2.06 -6.58
N THR A 9 6.95 -2.03 -5.45
CA THR A 9 8.04 -2.94 -5.12
C THR A 9 7.65 -3.97 -4.05
N SER A 10 8.27 -5.15 -4.12
CA SER A 10 8.10 -6.22 -3.13
C SER A 10 8.68 -5.80 -1.76
N PRO A 11 8.09 -6.24 -0.63
CA PRO A 11 8.67 -5.99 0.69
C PRO A 11 10.02 -6.69 0.88
N HIS A 12 10.77 -6.25 1.89
CA HIS A 12 11.99 -6.84 2.46
C HIS A 12 13.25 -6.83 1.58
N GLY A 13 13.12 -6.80 0.25
CA GLY A 13 14.27 -6.74 -0.66
C GLY A 13 15.04 -5.42 -0.58
N THR A 14 14.36 -4.34 -0.24
CA THR A 14 14.91 -3.01 0.06
C THR A 14 14.10 -2.36 1.19
N SER A 15 14.57 -1.22 1.72
CA SER A 15 13.83 -0.45 2.73
C SER A 15 12.69 0.40 2.15
N ILE A 16 12.52 0.46 0.83
CA ILE A 16 11.63 1.42 0.15
C ILE A 16 10.17 1.27 0.59
N SER A 17 9.63 0.04 0.66
CA SER A 17 8.26 -0.18 1.15
C SER A 17 8.06 0.23 2.60
N ARG A 18 9.06 0.00 3.46
CA ARG A 18 9.01 0.41 4.87
C ARG A 18 8.99 1.94 4.96
N GLU A 19 9.89 2.60 4.25
CA GLU A 19 9.99 4.06 4.24
C GLU A 19 8.73 4.70 3.61
N GLY A 20 8.13 4.07 2.61
CA GLY A 20 6.84 4.51 2.05
C GLY A 20 5.72 4.47 3.09
N LEU A 21 5.64 3.39 3.87
CA LEU A 21 4.68 3.30 4.96
C LEU A 21 4.94 4.34 6.05
N ASP A 22 6.20 4.53 6.46
CA ASP A 22 6.57 5.57 7.43
C ASP A 22 6.21 6.97 6.90
N THR A 23 6.34 7.21 5.58
CA THR A 23 5.95 8.48 4.95
C THR A 23 4.45 8.69 4.98
N ILE A 24 3.64 7.65 4.75
CA ILE A 24 2.17 7.74 4.87
C ILE A 24 1.79 8.10 6.31
N LEU A 25 2.36 7.40 7.30
CA LEU A 25 2.08 7.66 8.72
C LEU A 25 2.55 9.03 9.18
N ALA A 26 3.62 9.57 8.60
CA ALA A 26 4.01 10.95 8.84
C ALA A 26 3.03 11.93 8.19
N ALA A 27 2.52 11.63 6.99
CA ALA A 27 1.57 12.48 6.29
C ALA A 27 0.22 12.59 7.01
N THR A 28 -0.27 11.51 7.65
CA THR A 28 -1.51 11.54 8.44
C THR A 28 -1.45 12.48 9.64
N ALA A 29 -0.26 12.90 10.08
CA ALA A 29 -0.12 13.91 11.13
C ALA A 29 -0.40 15.35 10.65
N PHE A 30 -0.39 15.60 9.34
CA PHE A 30 -0.47 16.95 8.76
C PHE A 30 -1.55 17.10 7.67
N CYS A 31 -2.10 15.99 7.18
CA CYS A 31 -3.11 15.96 6.13
C CYS A 31 -4.38 15.30 6.65
N ASP A 32 -5.52 15.73 6.13
CA ASP A 32 -6.78 15.04 6.33
C ASP A 32 -6.68 13.60 5.75
N PRO A 33 -7.11 12.55 6.46
CA PRO A 33 -7.15 11.19 5.91
C PRO A 33 -7.86 11.08 4.55
N ASP A 34 -8.88 11.91 4.29
CA ASP A 34 -9.59 11.98 3.00
C ASP A 34 -8.76 12.61 1.86
N ASP A 35 -7.67 13.28 2.20
CA ASP A 35 -6.70 13.80 1.24
C ASP A 35 -5.62 12.76 0.86
N ILE A 36 -5.56 11.60 1.54
CA ILE A 36 -4.53 10.58 1.32
C ILE A 36 -5.11 9.38 0.56
N GLY A 37 -4.49 9.04 -0.57
CA GLY A 37 -4.76 7.80 -1.30
C GLY A 37 -3.56 6.85 -1.28
N VAL A 38 -3.79 5.56 -1.01
CA VAL A 38 -2.74 4.52 -0.98
C VAL A 38 -3.03 3.46 -2.04
N PHE A 39 -2.03 3.14 -2.85
CA PHE A 39 -2.17 2.29 -4.03
C PHE A 39 -1.12 1.19 -4.06
N PHE A 40 -1.53 -0.02 -4.44
CA PHE A 40 -0.66 -1.17 -4.60
C PHE A 40 -0.80 -1.76 -6.01
N ILE A 41 0.30 -1.79 -6.77
CA ILE A 41 0.36 -2.32 -8.13
C ILE A 41 1.66 -3.09 -8.37
N ASP A 42 1.71 -3.89 -9.44
CA ASP A 42 2.86 -4.70 -9.83
C ASP A 42 3.29 -5.59 -8.66
N ASP A 43 4.56 -5.52 -8.22
CA ASP A 43 5.05 -6.32 -7.08
C ASP A 43 4.69 -5.68 -5.73
N GLY A 44 4.17 -4.45 -5.75
CA GLY A 44 3.69 -3.72 -4.58
C GLY A 44 2.55 -4.41 -3.84
N VAL A 45 1.75 -5.24 -4.52
CA VAL A 45 0.68 -6.03 -3.90
C VAL A 45 1.21 -7.04 -2.88
N LEU A 46 2.49 -7.43 -2.98
CA LEU A 46 3.13 -8.37 -2.06
C LEU A 46 3.34 -7.76 -0.66
N ASN A 47 3.32 -6.42 -0.53
CA ASN A 47 3.36 -5.74 0.78
C ASN A 47 2.13 -6.05 1.65
N LEU A 48 1.03 -6.51 1.04
CA LEU A 48 -0.21 -6.75 1.75
C LEU A 48 -0.41 -8.22 2.16
N ILE A 49 0.50 -9.13 1.79
CA ILE A 49 0.40 -10.53 2.23
C ILE A 49 0.48 -10.60 3.75
N ASN A 50 -0.49 -11.26 4.37
CA ASN A 50 -0.56 -11.46 5.81
C ASN A 50 0.40 -12.57 6.28
N ALA A 51 0.72 -12.59 7.57
CA ALA A 51 1.55 -13.61 8.21
C ALA A 51 2.96 -13.80 7.59
N GLN A 52 3.57 -12.72 7.10
CA GLN A 52 4.98 -12.73 6.68
C GLN A 52 5.90 -12.96 7.89
N GLN A 53 7.06 -13.57 7.65
CA GLN A 53 8.05 -13.92 8.69
C GLN A 53 9.44 -13.34 8.36
N PRO A 54 9.60 -12.00 8.31
CA PRO A 54 10.87 -11.36 7.97
C PRO A 54 11.97 -11.59 9.03
N GLU A 55 11.64 -12.10 10.21
CA GLU A 55 12.63 -12.49 11.21
C GLU A 55 13.56 -13.61 10.70
N LEU A 56 13.08 -14.46 9.78
CA LEU A 56 13.89 -15.49 9.13
C LEU A 56 15.05 -14.91 8.31
N ILE A 57 14.93 -13.64 7.90
CA ILE A 57 15.98 -12.88 7.20
C ILE A 57 16.54 -11.75 8.06
N GLN A 58 16.38 -11.83 9.38
CA GLN A 58 16.88 -10.86 10.37
C GLN A 58 16.34 -9.43 10.19
N GLN A 59 15.12 -9.29 9.66
CA GLN A 59 14.43 -8.00 9.52
C GLN A 59 13.24 -7.89 10.48
N LYS A 60 12.88 -6.64 10.83
CA LYS A 60 11.68 -6.35 11.62
C LYS A 60 10.43 -6.47 10.75
N ASP A 61 9.37 -7.06 11.29
CA ASP A 61 8.07 -7.14 10.63
C ASP A 61 7.36 -5.77 10.59
N PHE A 62 7.61 -5.02 9.50
CA PHE A 62 6.91 -3.76 9.21
C PHE A 62 5.55 -3.98 8.53
N ILE A 63 5.24 -5.19 8.04
CA ILE A 63 3.98 -5.46 7.33
C ILE A 63 2.79 -5.24 8.25
N ARG A 64 2.92 -5.63 9.52
CA ARG A 64 1.88 -5.39 10.55
C ARG A 64 1.54 -3.91 10.72
N THR A 65 2.47 -3.02 10.45
CA THR A 65 2.30 -1.57 10.58
C THR A 65 1.27 -1.04 9.57
N PHE A 66 1.00 -1.73 8.44
CA PHE A 66 -0.06 -1.33 7.51
C PHE A 66 -1.44 -1.28 8.17
N LYS A 67 -1.68 -2.07 9.23
CA LYS A 67 -2.95 -2.02 9.99
C LYS A 67 -3.17 -0.69 10.70
N LEU A 68 -2.12 0.10 10.93
CA LEU A 68 -2.29 1.43 11.49
C LEU A 68 -3.10 2.33 10.55
N LEU A 69 -3.14 2.05 9.24
CA LEU A 69 -3.98 2.80 8.31
C LEU A 69 -5.47 2.72 8.67
N ASP A 70 -5.94 1.61 9.25
CA ASP A 70 -7.30 1.52 9.80
C ASP A 70 -7.49 2.41 11.04
N LEU A 71 -6.45 2.58 11.87
CA LEU A 71 -6.51 3.41 13.08
C LEU A 71 -6.41 4.91 12.80
N TYR A 72 -5.83 5.28 11.66
CA TYR A 72 -5.70 6.66 11.19
C TYR A 72 -6.78 7.04 10.18
N ASP A 73 -7.84 6.22 10.05
CA ASP A 73 -8.98 6.45 9.15
C ASP A 73 -8.58 6.67 7.68
N VAL A 74 -7.47 6.08 7.23
CA VAL A 74 -7.04 6.16 5.82
C VAL A 74 -7.83 5.14 5.00
N GLU A 75 -9.01 5.55 4.53
CA GLU A 75 -9.95 4.65 3.86
C GLU A 75 -9.65 4.43 2.36
N GLN A 76 -9.13 5.45 1.67
CA GLN A 76 -8.84 5.42 0.22
C GLN A 76 -7.64 4.53 -0.10
N ARG A 77 -7.86 3.22 -0.11
CA ARG A 77 -6.84 2.20 -0.33
C ARG A 77 -7.23 1.33 -1.51
N PHE A 78 -6.34 1.23 -2.49
CA PHE A 78 -6.64 0.59 -3.77
C PHE A 78 -5.59 -0.46 -4.13
N ILE A 79 -6.04 -1.57 -4.69
CA ILE A 79 -5.17 -2.68 -5.09
C ILE A 79 -5.47 -3.13 -6.53
N CYS A 80 -4.42 -3.29 -7.33
CA CYS A 80 -4.56 -3.68 -8.73
C CYS A 80 -4.97 -5.15 -8.89
N THR A 81 -6.13 -5.39 -9.50
CA THR A 81 -6.68 -6.73 -9.74
C THR A 81 -5.78 -7.60 -10.62
N ALA A 82 -5.22 -7.04 -11.69
CA ALA A 82 -4.32 -7.76 -12.59
C ALA A 82 -3.03 -8.21 -11.87
N SER A 83 -2.51 -7.39 -10.95
CA SER A 83 -1.33 -7.72 -10.14
C SER A 83 -1.62 -8.82 -9.12
N LEU A 84 -2.79 -8.78 -8.46
CA LEU A 84 -3.23 -9.87 -7.59
C LEU A 84 -3.34 -11.20 -8.35
N GLN A 85 -3.93 -11.17 -9.56
CA GLN A 85 -4.07 -12.36 -10.41
C GLN A 85 -2.72 -12.94 -10.84
N LYS A 86 -1.75 -12.08 -11.20
CA LYS A 86 -0.37 -12.50 -11.52
C LYS A 86 0.25 -13.34 -10.40
N PHE A 87 0.02 -12.96 -9.15
CA PHE A 87 0.56 -13.65 -7.97
C PHE A 87 -0.41 -14.67 -7.34
N LYS A 88 -1.59 -14.87 -7.94
CA LYS A 88 -2.65 -15.78 -7.45
C LYS A 88 -3.06 -15.50 -6.00
N LEU A 89 -3.15 -14.22 -5.65
CA LEU A 89 -3.53 -13.77 -4.31
C LEU A 89 -5.04 -13.55 -4.18
N ASP A 90 -5.60 -13.99 -3.05
CA ASP A 90 -6.98 -13.74 -2.65
C ASP A 90 -7.07 -12.76 -1.46
N ASP A 91 -8.28 -12.30 -1.13
CA ASP A 91 -8.49 -11.33 -0.05
C ASP A 91 -8.19 -11.87 1.34
N LYS A 92 -8.37 -13.18 1.56
CA LYS A 92 -8.18 -13.80 2.88
C LYS A 92 -6.70 -13.81 3.25
N GLN A 93 -5.84 -13.65 2.25
CA GLN A 93 -4.39 -13.56 2.40
C GLN A 93 -3.91 -12.13 2.67
N LEU A 94 -4.77 -11.11 2.62
CA LEU A 94 -4.33 -9.72 2.78
C LEU A 94 -4.46 -9.22 4.23
N ILE A 95 -3.47 -8.46 4.68
CA ILE A 95 -3.43 -7.88 6.04
C ILE A 95 -4.28 -6.61 6.17
N LEU A 96 -4.59 -5.98 5.03
CA LEU A 96 -5.29 -4.72 4.91
C LEU A 96 -6.40 -4.85 3.87
N SER A 97 -7.59 -4.34 4.17
CA SER A 97 -8.67 -4.25 3.19
C SER A 97 -8.36 -3.13 2.18
N CYS A 98 -8.54 -3.41 0.89
CA CYS A 98 -8.33 -2.47 -0.20
C CYS A 98 -9.41 -2.66 -1.26
N GLU A 99 -9.85 -1.57 -1.88
CA GLU A 99 -10.74 -1.63 -3.03
C GLU A 99 -9.97 -2.19 -4.23
N LYS A 100 -10.49 -3.28 -4.80
CA LYS A 100 -9.96 -3.91 -6.00
C LYS A 100 -10.36 -3.11 -7.23
N ILE A 101 -9.37 -2.57 -7.92
CA ILE A 101 -9.58 -1.81 -9.15
C ILE A 101 -8.70 -2.34 -10.28
N ASP A 102 -9.14 -2.16 -11.52
CA ASP A 102 -8.29 -2.46 -12.67
C ASP A 102 -7.21 -1.38 -12.87
N ARG A 103 -6.27 -1.66 -13.79
CA ARG A 103 -5.14 -0.77 -14.05
C ARG A 103 -5.56 0.57 -14.64
N SER A 104 -6.64 0.61 -15.43
CA SER A 104 -7.13 1.84 -16.04
C SER A 104 -7.71 2.78 -14.99
N LEU A 105 -8.59 2.27 -14.12
CA LEU A 105 -9.17 3.03 -13.02
C LEU A 105 -8.10 3.46 -11.99
N LEU A 106 -7.08 2.62 -11.77
CA LEU A 106 -5.95 2.99 -10.91
C LEU A 106 -5.22 4.23 -11.46
N ILE A 107 -4.88 4.22 -12.75
CA ILE A 107 -4.22 5.37 -13.40
C ILE A 107 -5.13 6.60 -13.38
N GLU A 108 -6.43 6.43 -13.62
CA GLU A 108 -7.41 7.53 -13.55
C GLU A 108 -7.44 8.17 -12.16
N LYS A 109 -7.50 7.37 -11.08
CA LYS A 109 -7.46 7.88 -9.71
C LYS A 109 -6.12 8.55 -9.38
N LEU A 110 -4.99 8.00 -9.82
CA LEU A 110 -3.69 8.63 -9.61
C LEU A 110 -3.59 10.00 -10.28
N ASN A 111 -4.19 10.18 -11.46
CA ASN A 111 -4.22 11.48 -12.16
C ASN A 111 -5.03 12.56 -11.41
N GLN A 112 -5.87 12.18 -10.45
CA GLN A 112 -6.62 13.13 -9.63
C GLN A 112 -5.80 13.69 -8.46
N ALA A 113 -4.67 13.05 -8.12
CA ALA A 113 -3.80 13.52 -7.05
C ALA A 113 -2.92 14.69 -7.51
N GLU A 114 -2.72 15.67 -6.64
CA GLU A 114 -1.81 16.79 -6.87
C GLU A 114 -0.34 16.37 -6.75
N LYS A 115 -0.07 15.37 -5.89
CA LYS A 115 1.26 14.84 -5.62
C LYS A 115 1.25 13.31 -5.64
N LEU A 116 2.27 12.73 -6.23
CA LEU A 116 2.49 11.29 -6.27
C LEU A 116 3.85 10.94 -5.67
N PHE A 117 3.85 10.12 -4.63
CA PHE A 117 5.04 9.47 -4.09
C PHE A 117 5.05 8.02 -4.53
N THR A 118 6.17 7.54 -5.08
CA THR A 118 6.30 6.16 -5.57
C THR A 118 7.37 5.42 -4.79
N PHE A 119 7.04 4.20 -4.39
CA PHE A 119 7.84 3.28 -3.57
C PHE A 119 7.87 1.89 -4.21
#